data_AF-A0A961J2Z5-F1
#
_entry.id   AF-A0A961J2Z5-F1
#
_cell.length_a   1.000
_cell.length_b   1.000
_cell.length_c   1.000
_cell.angle_alpha   90.00
_cell.angle_beta   90.00
_cell.angle_gamma   90.00
#
_symmetry.space_group_name_H-M   'P 1'
#
loop_
_entity.id
_entity.type
_entity.pdbx_description
1 polymer ?
#
loop_
_entity_poly.entity_id
_entity_poly.type
_entity_poly.pdbx_seq_one_letter_code
_entity_poly.pdbx_strand_id
1 'polypeptide(L)' 'MSYASAKAAYADWGVDTDAAIARLGTIPISMHCWQGDDVVGFEKRKGASGGGIQATGNHPGRARTPDELRADLD' A
#
# COMPACT_ATOMS: atom_id res chain seq x y z
N MET A 1 2.34 -16.18 -21.60
CA MET A 1 3.44 -15.21 -21.85
C MET A 1 4.42 -15.34 -20.70
N SER A 2 5.72 -15.50 -20.95
CA SER A 2 6.74 -15.66 -19.90
C SER A 2 7.56 -14.38 -19.74
N TYR A 3 8.21 -14.21 -18.58
CA TYR A 3 9.14 -13.10 -18.38
C TYR A 3 10.23 -13.05 -19.46
N ALA A 4 10.79 -14.21 -19.84
CA ALA A 4 11.80 -14.29 -20.90
C ALA A 4 11.29 -13.76 -22.25
N SER A 5 10.04 -14.10 -22.63
CA SER A 5 9.45 -13.56 -23.87
C SER A 5 9.24 -12.05 -23.83
N ALA A 6 8.87 -11.49 -22.67
CA ALA A 6 8.72 -10.05 -22.50
C ALA A 6 10.07 -9.32 -22.53
N LYS A 7 11.09 -9.86 -21.83
CA LYS A 7 12.45 -9.31 -21.83
C LYS A 7 13.04 -9.20 -23.23
N ALA A 8 12.87 -10.24 -24.06
CA ALA A 8 13.30 -10.20 -25.47
C ALA A 8 12.57 -9.09 -26.25
N ALA A 9 11.24 -8.98 -26.09
CA ALA A 9 10.47 -7.94 -26.74
C ALA A 9 10.88 -6.52 -26.33
N TYR A 10 11.27 -6.29 -25.06
CA TYR A 10 11.78 -4.99 -24.61
C TYR A 10 13.23 -4.71 -25.08
N ALA A 11 14.05 -5.75 -25.24
CA ALA A 11 15.40 -5.63 -25.76
C ALA A 11 15.44 -5.12 -27.21
N ASP A 12 14.43 -5.46 -28.03
CA ASP A 12 14.29 -4.93 -29.39
C ASP A 12 14.15 -3.39 -29.44
N TRP A 13 13.76 -2.78 -28.31
CA TRP A 13 13.65 -1.32 -28.14
C TRP A 13 14.82 -0.73 -27.34
N GLY A 14 15.86 -1.52 -27.06
CA GLY A 14 17.01 -1.11 -26.26
C GLY A 14 16.73 -0.96 -24.76
N VAL A 15 15.67 -1.60 -24.25
CA VAL A 15 15.28 -1.52 -22.83
C VAL A 15 15.79 -2.75 -22.07
N ASP A 16 16.64 -2.51 -21.07
CA ASP A 16 17.08 -3.54 -20.12
C ASP A 16 16.09 -3.64 -18.95
N THR A 17 15.26 -4.68 -18.98
CA THR A 17 14.24 -4.92 -17.96
C THR A 17 14.83 -5.42 -16.64
N ASP A 18 15.99 -6.08 -16.63
CA ASP A 18 16.65 -6.50 -15.38
C ASP A 18 17.14 -5.25 -14.63
N ALA A 19 17.80 -4.33 -15.33
CA ALA A 19 18.25 -3.07 -14.75
C ALA A 19 17.07 -2.21 -14.26
N ALA A 20 15.96 -2.18 -15.00
CA ALA A 20 14.75 -1.48 -14.58
C ALA A 20 14.14 -2.07 -13.31
N ILE A 21 14.03 -3.40 -13.20
CA ILE A 21 13.51 -4.09 -12.01
C ILE A 21 14.45 -3.88 -10.82
N ALA A 22 15.78 -3.98 -11.02
CA ALA A 22 16.76 -3.71 -9.98
C ALA A 22 16.62 -2.28 -9.44
N ARG A 23 16.45 -1.29 -10.32
CA ARG A 23 16.20 0.11 -9.93
C ARG A 23 14.86 0.28 -9.23
N LEU A 24 13.81 -0.40 -9.69
CA LEU A 24 12.49 -0.34 -9.05
C LEU A 24 12.57 -0.83 -7.59
N GLY A 25 13.34 -1.88 -7.34
CA GLY A 25 13.56 -2.42 -5.99
C GLY A 25 14.19 -1.44 -5.00
N THR A 26 14.80 -0.33 -5.46
CA THR A 26 15.39 0.69 -4.59
C THR A 26 14.47 1.87 -4.31
N ILE A 27 13.27 1.91 -4.89
CA ILE A 27 12.34 3.03 -4.75
C ILE A 27 11.33 2.70 -3.64
N PRO A 28 11.43 3.30 -2.44
CA PRO A 28 10.48 3.04 -1.37
C PRO A 28 9.13 3.72 -1.67
N ILE A 29 8.05 3.02 -1.34
CA ILE A 29 6.68 3.56 -1.38
C ILE A 29 6.19 3.76 0.05
N SER A 30 5.83 4.99 0.41
CA SER A 30 5.24 5.29 1.71
C SER A 30 3.78 4.87 1.73
N MET A 31 3.48 3.81 2.47
CA MET A 31 2.10 3.36 2.69
C MET A 31 1.43 4.19 3.78
N HIS A 32 0.15 4.52 3.55
CA HIS A 32 -0.62 5.31 4.49
C HIS A 32 -1.25 4.41 5.56
N CYS A 33 -0.98 4.71 6.83
CA CYS A 33 -1.42 3.87 7.95
C CYS A 33 -2.94 3.88 8.18
N TRP A 34 -3.62 4.99 7.84
CA TRP A 34 -5.04 5.18 8.13
C TRP A 34 -5.99 4.26 7.33
N GLN A 35 -5.45 3.47 6.38
CA GLN A 35 -6.23 2.46 5.69
C GLN A 35 -6.55 1.27 6.57
N GLY A 36 -5.68 0.93 7.53
CA GLY A 36 -5.89 -0.24 8.40
C GLY A 36 -6.97 -0.03 9.46
N ASP A 37 -7.33 1.22 9.76
CA ASP A 37 -8.25 1.58 10.83
C ASP A 37 -9.40 2.50 10.39
N ASP A 38 -9.66 2.62 9.09
CA ASP A 38 -10.70 3.50 8.53
C ASP A 38 -10.57 4.98 8.96
N VAL A 39 -9.35 5.48 9.16
CA VAL A 39 -9.10 6.86 9.63
C VAL A 39 -9.66 7.14 11.04
N VAL A 40 -9.85 6.11 11.86
CA VAL A 40 -10.38 6.26 13.22
C VAL A 40 -9.33 6.86 14.17
N GLY A 41 -8.08 6.42 14.06
CA GLY A 41 -6.98 6.79 14.94
C GLY A 41 -7.10 6.20 16.36
N PHE A 42 -6.12 6.51 17.20
CA PHE A 42 -6.02 5.98 18.57
C PHE A 42 -6.18 7.03 19.67
N GLU A 43 -6.48 8.29 19.30
CA GLU A 43 -6.77 9.33 20.28
C GLU A 43 -8.09 9.04 21.00
N LYS A 44 -8.13 9.26 22.32
CA LYS A 44 -9.37 9.18 23.11
C LYS A 44 -10.24 10.42 22.82
N ARG A 45 -10.89 10.49 21.65
CA ARG A 45 -11.91 11.50 21.33
C ARG A 45 -13.25 10.86 21.03
N LYS A 46 -14.33 11.46 21.56
CA LYS A 46 -15.71 11.17 21.18
C LYS A 46 -16.03 11.96 19.90
N GLY A 47 -16.13 11.29 18.74
CA GLY A 47 -16.64 11.90 17.51
C GLY A 47 -16.06 11.30 16.23
N ALA A 48 -16.89 11.22 15.17
CA ALA A 48 -16.47 10.83 13.82
C ALA A 48 -15.50 11.86 13.22
N SER A 49 -14.67 11.45 12.24
CA SER A 49 -13.75 12.35 11.52
C SER A 49 -14.50 13.50 10.86
N GLY A 50 -14.64 14.62 11.57
CA GLY A 50 -15.45 15.78 11.16
C GLY A 50 -14.83 16.63 10.04
N GLY A 51 -13.81 16.12 9.34
CA GLY A 51 -13.02 16.85 8.35
C GLY A 51 -13.56 16.81 6.91
N GLY A 52 -14.75 16.26 6.67
CA GLY A 52 -15.35 16.14 5.33
C GLY A 52 -14.90 14.93 4.51
N ILE A 53 -14.21 13.97 5.14
CA ILE A 53 -13.84 12.67 4.56
C ILE A 53 -14.49 11.53 5.35
N GLN A 54 -14.81 10.43 4.65
CA GLN A 54 -15.50 9.29 5.24
C GLN A 54 -14.98 7.98 4.62
N ALA A 55 -14.57 7.03 5.48
CA ALA A 55 -14.45 5.63 5.09
C ALA A 55 -15.85 5.00 4.97
N THR A 56 -16.07 4.21 3.92
CA THR A 56 -17.39 3.60 3.62
C THR A 56 -17.30 2.08 3.60
N GLY A 57 -18.41 1.41 3.93
CA GLY A 57 -18.46 -0.05 4.08
C GLY A 57 -18.30 -0.49 5.54
N ASN A 58 -18.68 -1.73 5.83
CA ASN A 58 -18.65 -2.35 7.17
C ASN A 58 -17.87 -3.68 7.15
N HIS A 59 -16.77 -3.75 6.41
CA HIS A 59 -15.95 -4.95 6.38
C HIS A 59 -15.37 -5.20 7.79
N PRO A 60 -15.47 -6.42 8.34
CA PRO A 60 -14.94 -6.71 9.66
C PRO A 60 -13.41 -6.70 9.65
N GLY A 61 -12.81 -6.55 10.85
CA GLY A 61 -11.38 -6.80 11.04
C GLY A 61 -10.45 -5.58 11.00
N ARG A 62 -10.97 -4.35 10.92
CA ARG A 62 -10.13 -3.14 11.05
C ARG A 62 -9.35 -3.12 12.38
N ALA A 63 -8.14 -2.58 12.35
CA ALA A 63 -7.32 -2.40 13.54
C ALA A 63 -8.00 -1.45 14.55
N ARG A 64 -7.87 -1.80 15.83
CA ARG A 64 -8.42 -1.05 16.98
C ARG A 64 -7.33 -0.57 17.93
N THR A 65 -6.11 -1.06 17.75
CA THR A 65 -4.95 -0.71 18.55
C THR A 65 -3.73 -0.49 17.66
N PRO A 66 -2.71 0.26 18.13
CA PRO A 66 -1.45 0.39 17.40
C PRO A 66 -0.77 -0.94 17.09
N ASP A 67 -0.94 -1.95 17.95
CA ASP A 67 -0.30 -3.26 17.77
C ASP A 67 -1.01 -4.08 16.69
N GLU A 68 -2.34 -4.03 16.63
CA GLU A 68 -3.12 -4.60 15.52
C GLU A 68 -2.73 -3.93 14.19
N LEU A 69 -2.63 -2.59 14.17
CA LEU A 69 -2.31 -1.86 12.94
C LEU A 69 -0.90 -2.17 12.41
N ARG A 70 0.07 -2.45 13.29
CA ARG A 70 1.40 -2.90 12.87
C ARG A 70 1.35 -4.33 12.34
N ALA A 71 0.64 -5.22 13.04
CA ALA A 71 0.48 -6.62 12.61
C ALA A 71 -0.25 -6.75 11.25
N ASP A 72 -1.15 -5.83 10.92
CA ASP A 72 -1.82 -5.79 9.61
C ASP A 72 -0.90 -5.33 8.46
N LEU A 73 0.22 -4.65 8.77
CA LEU A 73 1.18 -4.15 7.78
C LEU A 73 2.37 -5.11 7.53
N ASP A 74 2.63 -6.01 8.47
CA ASP A 74 3.71 -7.01 8.42
C ASP A 74 3.35 -8.23 7.54
#